data_AF-A0A3B9BN65-F1
#
_entry.id   AF-A0A3B9BN65-F1
#
_cell.length_a   1.000
_cell.length_b   1.000
_cell.length_c   1.000
_cell.angle_alpha   90.00
_cell.angle_beta   90.00
_cell.angle_gamma   90.00
#
_symmetry.space_group_name_H-M   'P 1'
#
loop_
_entity.id
_entity.type
_entity.pdbx_description
1 polymer ?
#
loop_
_entity_poly.entity_id
_entity_poly.type
_entity_poly.pdbx_seq_one_letter_code
_entity_poly.pdbx_strand_id
1 'polypeptide(L)' 'PREPCWHCRDCGRPAVEWAPVCTHCGAFDGYDWNRQEAPPAGPLLALQHRTEAEIEAAVAQQHASSHPPRRSGNRDDRNA' A
#
# COMPACT_ATOMS: atom_id res chain seq x y z
N PRO A 1 -8.48 14.66 5.72
CA PRO A 1 -9.24 13.39 5.76
C PRO A 1 -10.17 13.39 6.99
N ARG A 2 -11.42 12.94 6.88
CA ARG A 2 -12.28 12.75 8.07
C ARG A 2 -11.92 11.43 8.73
N GLU A 3 -12.04 11.36 10.06
CA GLU A 3 -11.76 10.12 10.79
C GLU A 3 -12.81 9.05 10.44
N PRO A 4 -12.40 7.79 10.22
CA PRO A 4 -13.33 6.68 10.02
C PRO A 4 -14.25 6.53 11.22
N CYS A 5 -15.56 6.37 10.99
CA CYS A 5 -16.53 6.14 12.06
C CYS A 5 -17.73 5.31 11.58
N TRP A 6 -18.47 4.76 12.53
CA TRP A 6 -19.71 4.03 12.27
C TRP A 6 -20.80 4.99 11.82
N HIS A 7 -21.62 4.59 10.86
CA HIS A 7 -22.80 5.34 10.43
C HIS A 7 -24.02 4.43 10.48
N CYS A 8 -25.11 4.91 11.05
CA CYS A 8 -26.37 4.18 11.00
C CYS A 8 -26.95 4.26 9.57
N ARG A 9 -27.24 3.12 8.94
CA ARG A 9 -27.88 3.03 7.61
C ARG A 9 -29.26 3.70 7.58
N ASP A 10 -30.00 3.61 8.68
CA ASP A 10 -31.39 4.09 8.75
C ASP A 10 -31.50 5.60 8.95
N CYS A 11 -30.70 6.17 9.85
CA CYS A 11 -30.79 7.60 10.19
C CYS A 11 -29.55 8.42 9.80
N GLY A 12 -28.51 7.80 9.27
CA GLY A 12 -27.28 8.45 8.82
C GLY A 12 -26.37 8.96 9.94
N ARG A 13 -26.76 8.80 11.20
CA ARG A 13 -26.02 9.41 12.32
C ARG A 13 -24.69 8.70 12.57
N PRO A 14 -23.58 9.42 12.71
CA PRO A 14 -22.30 8.83 13.01
C PRO A 14 -22.20 8.43 14.49
N ALA A 15 -21.40 7.40 14.77
CA ALA A 15 -21.02 6.96 16.10
C ALA A 15 -19.52 6.61 16.15
N VAL A 16 -18.86 6.99 17.25
CA VAL A 16 -17.44 6.70 17.46
C VAL A 16 -17.23 5.22 17.77
N GLU A 17 -18.14 4.64 18.56
CA GLU A 17 -18.12 3.24 18.94
C GLU A 17 -19.27 2.48 18.28
N TRP A 18 -19.03 1.19 18.00
CA TRP A 18 -20.07 0.29 17.52
C TRP A 18 -21.01 -0.09 18.66
N ALA A 19 -22.30 -0.20 18.35
CA ALA A 19 -23.32 -0.73 19.25
C ALA A 19 -24.31 -1.59 18.46
N PRO A 20 -24.96 -2.60 19.09
CA PRO A 20 -25.95 -3.43 18.42
C PRO A 20 -27.23 -2.65 18.06
N VAL A 21 -27.48 -1.51 18.71
CA VAL A 21 -28.66 -0.66 18.49
C VAL A 21 -28.23 0.78 18.32
N CYS A 22 -28.79 1.47 17.33
CA CYS A 22 -28.56 2.90 17.15
C CYS A 22 -29.14 3.69 18.33
N THR A 23 -28.29 4.43 19.04
CA THR A 23 -28.70 5.27 20.20
C THR A 23 -29.61 6.43 19.82
N HIS A 24 -29.77 6.70 18.52
CA HIS A 24 -30.61 7.77 18.00
C HIS A 24 -31.98 7.27 17.51
N CYS A 25 -32.01 6.31 16.58
CA CYS A 25 -33.27 5.84 15.98
C CYS A 25 -33.75 4.48 16.49
N GLY A 26 -32.94 3.76 17.28
CA GLY A 26 -33.30 2.43 17.79
C GLY A 26 -33.17 1.29 16.79
N ALA A 27 -32.63 1.52 15.58
CA ALA A 27 -32.40 0.45 14.61
C ALA A 27 -31.39 -0.59 15.14
N PHE A 28 -31.75 -1.87 15.08
CA PHE A 28 -30.89 -2.99 15.43
C PHE A 28 -29.98 -3.37 14.26
N ASP A 29 -28.71 -3.65 14.54
CA ASP A 29 -27.67 -4.01 13.57
C ASP A 29 -27.53 -3.01 12.40
N GLY A 30 -27.85 -1.74 12.67
CA GLY A 30 -27.94 -0.70 11.64
C GLY A 30 -26.63 0.02 11.32
N TYR A 31 -25.50 -0.32 11.94
CA TYR A 31 -24.25 0.43 11.77
C TYR A 31 -23.35 -0.18 10.68
N ASP A 32 -22.90 0.65 9.74
CA ASP A 32 -21.82 0.34 8.81
C ASP A 32 -20.56 1.14 9.14
N TRP A 33 -19.40 0.51 8.97
CA TRP A 33 -18.12 1.19 9.09
C TRP A 33 -17.87 2.04 7.86
N ASN A 34 -17.94 3.37 8.01
CA ASN A 34 -17.61 4.28 6.93
C ASN A 34 -16.17 4.75 7.08
N ARG A 35 -15.26 4.07 6.40
CA ARG A 35 -13.94 4.62 6.10
C ARG A 35 -14.14 5.60 4.96
N GLN A 36 -14.65 6.80 5.25
CA GLN A 36 -14.96 7.78 4.24
C GLN A 36 -13.72 7.98 3.38
N GLU A 37 -13.80 7.46 2.15
CA GLU A 37 -12.66 7.37 1.26
C GLU A 37 -12.16 8.80 1.08
N ALA A 38 -10.87 9.04 1.31
CA ALA A 38 -10.31 10.35 1.00
C ALA A 38 -10.74 10.68 -0.43
N PRO A 39 -11.17 11.93 -0.73
CA PRO A 39 -11.48 12.34 -2.09
C PRO A 39 -10.34 11.83 -2.98
N PRO A 40 -10.64 11.24 -4.16
CA PRO A 40 -9.61 10.61 -4.97
C PRO A 40 -8.47 11.60 -5.05
N ALA A 41 -7.34 11.24 -4.42
CA ALA A 41 -6.14 12.03 -4.55
C ALA A 41 -5.95 12.12 -6.06
N GLY A 42 -5.77 13.34 -6.57
CA GLY A 42 -5.53 13.56 -7.99
C GLY A 42 -4.27 12.79 -8.46
N PRO A 43 -3.59 13.22 -9.53
CA PRO A 43 -2.58 12.41 -10.23
C PRO A 43 -1.43 11.79 -9.41
N LEU A 44 -1.29 12.10 -8.11
CA LEU A 44 -0.40 11.42 -7.17
C LEU A 44 -0.76 9.95 -6.86
N LEU A 45 -2.00 9.48 -7.06
CA LEU A 45 -2.34 8.06 -6.82
C LEU A 45 -1.95 7.14 -8.01
N ALA A 46 -1.64 7.70 -9.18
CA ALA A 46 -1.25 6.94 -10.36
C ALA A 46 0.14 6.27 -10.24
N LEU A 47 0.87 6.51 -9.15
CA LEU A 47 2.26 6.07 -8.97
C LEU A 47 2.44 4.87 -8.02
N GLN A 48 1.37 4.26 -7.49
CA GLN A 48 1.49 3.40 -6.30
C GLN A 48 1.30 1.88 -6.47
N HIS A 49 1.19 1.36 -7.68
CA HIS A 49 1.18 -0.09 -7.89
C HIS A 49 2.37 -0.53 -8.73
N ARG A 50 3.54 -0.69 -8.10
CA ARG A 50 4.55 -1.57 -8.69
C ARG A 50 4.07 -3.00 -8.55
N THR A 51 4.09 -3.72 -9.64
CA THR A 51 3.88 -5.17 -9.67
C THR A 51 5.05 -5.87 -8.98
N GLU A 52 4.81 -7.07 -8.47
CA GLU A 52 5.84 -7.92 -7.87
C GLU A 52 7.02 -8.14 -8.82
N ALA A 53 6.73 -8.38 -10.10
CA ALA A 53 7.74 -8.54 -11.16
C ALA A 53 8.64 -7.30 -11.32
N GLU A 54 8.10 -6.08 -11.19
CA GLU A 54 8.88 -4.84 -11.26
C GLU A 54 9.78 -4.65 -10.03
N ILE A 55 9.36 -5.17 -8.87
CA ILE A 55 10.17 -5.16 -7.65
C ILE A 55 11.32 -6.16 -7.80
N GLU A 56 11.05 -7.39 -8.25
CA GLU A 56 12.06 -8.43 -8.47
C GLU A 56 13.10 -8.00 -9.52
N ALA A 57 12.67 -7.42 -10.64
CA ALA A 57 13.56 -6.91 -11.68
C ALA A 57 14.47 -5.79 -11.16
N ALA A 58 13.93 -4.88 -10.34
CA ALA A 58 14.71 -3.79 -9.75
C ALA A 58 15.77 -4.30 -8.75
N VAL A 59 15.47 -5.37 -8.01
CA VAL A 59 16.43 -6.02 -7.10
C VAL A 59 17.53 -6.74 -7.90
N ALA A 60 17.17 -7.46 -8.95
CA ALA A 60 18.13 -8.12 -9.83
C ALA A 60 19.11 -7.12 -10.49
N GLN A 61 18.60 -5.97 -10.95
CA GLN A 61 19.42 -4.90 -11.53
C GLN A 61 20.41 -4.31 -10.51
N GLN A 62 20.00 -4.14 -9.26
CA GLN A 62 20.87 -3.67 -8.17
C GLN A 62 22.00 -4.67 -7.91
N HIS A 63 21.69 -5.96 -7.81
CA HIS A 63 22.69 -7.01 -7.58
C HIS A 63 23.71 -7.10 -8.72
N ALA A 64 23.25 -6.98 -9.98
CA ALA A 64 24.11 -6.96 -11.15
C ALA A 64 25.05 -5.74 -11.15
N SER A 65 24.56 -4.58 -10.71
CA SER A 65 25.34 -3.34 -10.63
C SER A 65 26.35 -3.35 -9.47
N SER A 66 26.07 -4.11 -8.41
CA SER A 66 26.96 -4.25 -7.25
C SER A 66 28.10 -5.25 -7.44
N HIS A 67 28.11 -6.07 -8.50
CA HIS A 67 29.18 -7.01 -8.78
C HIS A 67 30.13 -6.50 -9.88
N PRO A 68 31.31 -5.94 -9.55
CA PRO A 68 32.28 -5.58 -10.57
C PRO A 68 32.80 -6.86 -11.26
N PRO A 69 33.12 -6.83 -12.57
CA PRO A 69 33.65 -8.00 -13.25
C PRO A 69 34.99 -8.40 -12.60
N ARG A 70 35.12 -9.68 -12.21
CA ARG A 70 36.43 -10.23 -11.83
C ARG A 70 37.34 -10.14 -13.06
N ARG A 71 38.34 -9.26 -12.99
CA ARG A 71 39.42 -9.18 -13.97
C ARG A 71 40.20 -10.49 -13.94
N SER A 72 39.91 -11.41 -14.85
CA SER A 72 40.68 -12.64 -15.05
C SER A 72 42.06 -12.24 -15.58
N GLY A 73 43.06 -12.20 -14.71
CA GLY A 73 44.44 -11.90 -15.10
C GLY A 73 45.07 -13.14 -15.72
N ASN A 74 45.30 -13.12 -17.03
CA ASN A 74 46.25 -14.05 -17.67
C ASN A 74 47.67 -13.62 -17.25
N ARG A 75 48.28 -14.43 -16.38
CA ARG A 75 49.70 -14.32 -16.00
C ARG A 75 50.45 -15.48 -16.64
N ASP A 76 50.53 -15.47 -17.95
CA ASP A 76 51.41 -16.32 -18.72
C ASP A 76 52.17 -15.43 -19.72
N ASP A 77 53.39 -15.82 -20.04
CA ASP A 77 54.38 -15.10 -20.86
C ASP A 77 55.22 -14.02 -20.16
N ARG A 78 56.20 -14.50 -19.38
CA ARG A 78 57.54 -13.90 -19.37
C ARG A 78 58.61 -14.96 -19.06
N ASN A 79 58.94 -15.77 -20.07
CA ASN A 79 60.20 -16.48 -20.18
C ASN A 79 60.77 -16.24 -21.59
N ALA A 80 61.71 -15.28 -21.68
CA ALA A 80 62.74 -15.17 -22.73
C ALA A 80 63.71 -14.07 -22.31
#